data_AF-A0A0D6JGD8-F1
#
_entry.id   AF-A0A0D6JGD8-F1
#
_cell.length_a   1.000
_cell.length_b   1.000
_cell.length_c   1.000
_cell.angle_alpha   90.00
_cell.angle_beta   90.00
_cell.angle_gamma   90.00
#
_symmetry.space_group_name_H-M   'P 1'
#
loop_
_entity.id
_entity.type
_entity.pdbx_description
1 polymer ?
#
loop_
_entity_poly.entity_id
_entity_poly.type
_entity_poly.pdbx_seq_one_letter_code
_entity_poly.pdbx_strand_id
1 'polypeptide(L)'
;MTTNLVSTITQVLNSDVVARIASSLGLDKAKVGRAIQAGVPGLLAALTSLVSKPAGASALLKTVSQQDPSVLSSLASTLGASGKTAFIDRGANTLSSLLGSTTMSALTNSIGRYAGVGAESSKSLMGLLGPVVLGVLGQQQRTQGLDAAALGGLLASQKDNISRALPAGFAEHLKDTGILDGIGGVKASSFKPAYAKPQPTSSNLGWVLPALGILAVGALAWYLLRNPTKEVATLPPAKIESRTTAPNRVTFTVTADEAKNWIAKPVYSSDNRKIGEIVEINRDPNNNVTEVFMDTGSFLGIGATRYRITSDQIQEVKPDALMLTIKESEVTKELQGTKNQPQ
;
A
#
# COMPACT_ATOMS: atom_id res chain seq x y z
N MET A 1 8.81 24.71 18.52
CA MET A 1 10.12 24.21 18.03
C MET A 1 9.95 22.72 17.75
N THR A 2 9.93 22.28 16.49
CA THR A 2 9.79 20.85 16.16
C THR A 2 11.11 20.14 16.49
N THR A 3 11.10 19.22 17.45
CA THR A 3 12.31 18.50 17.90
C THR A 3 12.76 17.53 16.80
N ASN A 4 13.87 17.84 16.13
CA ASN A 4 14.45 16.93 15.14
C ASN A 4 15.26 15.83 15.84
N LEU A 5 14.71 14.62 15.91
CA LEU A 5 15.35 13.47 16.55
C LEU A 5 16.74 13.16 16.00
N VAL A 6 16.91 13.26 14.67
CA VAL A 6 18.20 13.00 14.02
C VAL A 6 19.24 13.99 14.55
N SER A 7 18.88 15.29 14.60
CA SER A 7 19.75 16.33 15.13
C SER A 7 20.13 16.08 16.59
N THR A 8 19.16 15.75 17.44
CA THR A 8 19.40 15.47 18.86
C THR A 8 20.38 14.30 19.05
N ILE A 9 20.18 13.22 18.29
CA ILE A 9 21.06 12.05 18.35
C ILE A 9 22.45 12.39 17.81
N THR A 10 22.56 13.13 16.71
CA THR A 10 23.87 13.55 16.17
C THR A 10 24.61 14.51 17.10
N GLN A 11 23.90 15.32 17.88
CA GLN A 11 24.51 16.23 18.86
C GLN A 11 25.10 15.46 20.05
N VAL A 12 24.46 14.37 20.46
CA VAL A 12 25.02 13.42 21.45
C VAL A 12 26.23 12.68 20.86
N LEU A 13 26.19 12.34 19.58
CA LEU A 13 27.26 11.64 18.85
C LEU A 13 28.25 12.64 18.22
N ASN A 14 28.84 13.50 19.06
CA ASN A 14 29.82 14.50 18.64
C ASN A 14 31.16 13.86 18.21
N SER A 15 32.05 14.70 17.65
CA SER A 15 33.37 14.25 17.15
C SER A 15 34.25 13.56 18.20
N ASP A 16 34.09 13.89 19.48
CA ASP A 16 34.80 13.26 20.59
C ASP A 16 34.28 11.85 20.86
N VAL A 17 32.96 11.65 20.86
CA VAL A 17 32.34 10.31 20.99
C VAL A 17 32.74 9.45 19.80
N VAL A 18 32.72 9.99 18.57
CA VAL A 18 33.18 9.28 17.36
C VAL A 18 34.64 8.86 17.50
N ALA A 19 35.52 9.74 17.99
CA ALA A 19 36.93 9.43 18.21
C ALA A 19 37.11 8.31 19.24
N ARG A 20 36.38 8.37 20.36
CA ARG A 20 36.44 7.31 21.39
C ARG A 20 35.90 5.98 20.88
N ILE A 21 34.82 5.97 20.11
CA ILE A 21 34.29 4.77 19.47
C ILE A 21 35.34 4.20 18.50
N ALA A 22 35.97 5.03 17.68
CA ALA A 22 37.02 4.63 16.75
C ALA A 22 38.23 4.01 17.46
N SER A 23 38.77 4.68 18.48
CA SER A 23 39.86 4.15 19.31
C SER A 23 39.47 2.84 19.97
N SER A 24 38.25 2.76 20.49
CA SER A 24 37.78 1.56 21.20
C SER A 24 37.57 0.37 20.27
N LEU A 25 37.23 0.58 18.99
CA LEU A 25 37.00 -0.48 18.00
C LEU A 25 38.26 -0.80 17.18
N GLY A 26 39.36 -0.06 17.38
CA GLY A 26 40.55 -0.18 16.55
C GLY A 26 40.30 0.22 15.09
N LEU A 27 39.37 1.14 14.85
CA LEU A 27 38.94 1.56 13.52
C LEU A 27 39.35 3.01 13.23
N ASP A 28 39.42 3.33 11.94
CA ASP A 28 39.66 4.69 11.48
C ASP A 28 38.47 5.61 11.81
N LYS A 29 38.77 6.82 12.31
CA LYS A 29 37.77 7.82 12.72
C LYS A 29 36.86 8.23 11.56
N ALA A 30 37.37 8.33 10.33
CA ALA A 30 36.57 8.70 9.17
C ALA A 30 35.59 7.58 8.78
N LYS A 31 36.02 6.31 8.87
CA LYS A 31 35.13 5.16 8.63
C LYS A 31 34.01 5.09 9.67
N VAL A 32 34.34 5.24 10.95
CA VAL A 32 33.34 5.26 12.04
C VAL A 32 32.40 6.45 11.89
N GLY A 33 32.92 7.63 11.54
CA GLY A 33 32.11 8.82 11.27
C GLY A 33 31.09 8.59 10.16
N ARG A 34 31.52 8.04 9.01
CA ARG A 34 30.61 7.66 7.92
C ARG A 34 29.57 6.62 8.35
N ALA A 35 30.00 5.62 9.13
CA ALA A 35 29.12 4.58 9.62
C ALA A 35 28.04 5.12 10.55
N ILE A 36 28.36 6.11 11.40
CA ILE A 36 27.40 6.75 12.30
C ILE A 36 26.46 7.68 11.52
N GLN A 37 26.98 8.44 10.56
CA GLN A 37 26.19 9.34 9.70
C GLN A 37 25.11 8.58 8.92
N ALA A 38 25.40 7.37 8.43
CA ALA A 38 24.40 6.50 7.80
C ALA A 38 23.60 5.67 8.82
N GLY A 39 24.26 5.19 9.87
CA GLY A 39 23.72 4.24 10.83
C GLY A 39 22.62 4.83 11.72
N VAL A 40 22.74 6.08 12.14
CA VAL A 40 21.70 6.76 12.93
C VAL A 40 20.38 6.89 12.15
N PRO A 41 20.34 7.54 10.97
CA PRO A 41 19.12 7.60 10.19
C PRO A 41 18.68 6.22 9.68
N GLY A 42 19.61 5.28 9.43
CA GLY A 42 19.29 3.89 9.09
C GLY A 42 18.58 3.12 10.20
N LEU A 43 19.03 3.29 11.43
CA LEU A 43 18.41 2.66 12.59
C LEU A 43 17.04 3.27 12.88
N LEU A 44 16.91 4.61 12.83
CA LEU A 44 15.61 5.28 12.95
C LEU A 44 14.64 4.85 11.85
N ALA A 45 15.15 4.68 10.63
CA ALA A 45 14.38 4.13 9.53
C ALA A 45 13.87 2.73 9.88
N ALA A 46 14.74 1.82 10.30
CA ALA A 46 14.34 0.47 10.68
C ALA A 46 13.33 0.41 11.83
N LEU A 47 13.48 1.28 12.84
CA LEU A 47 12.50 1.45 13.91
C LEU A 47 11.17 1.99 13.41
N THR A 48 11.19 2.93 12.46
CA THR A 48 9.98 3.45 11.81
C THR A 48 9.25 2.34 11.06
N SER A 49 9.98 1.51 10.32
CA SER A 49 9.45 0.32 9.64
C SER A 49 8.88 -0.73 10.61
N LEU A 50 9.49 -0.85 11.80
CA LEU A 50 8.98 -1.71 12.86
C LEU A 50 7.65 -1.20 13.42
N VAL A 51 7.54 0.08 13.76
CA VAL A 51 6.29 0.64 14.35
C VAL A 51 5.14 0.71 13.36
N SER A 52 5.41 0.68 12.05
CA SER A 52 4.40 0.49 11.01
C SER A 52 3.70 -0.88 11.07
N LYS A 53 4.20 -1.83 11.87
CA LYS A 53 3.59 -3.16 12.09
C LYS A 53 2.75 -3.16 13.38
N PRO A 54 1.61 -3.88 13.42
CA PRO A 54 0.66 -3.83 14.53
C PRO A 54 1.24 -4.22 15.91
N ALA A 55 2.28 -5.06 15.96
CA ALA A 55 2.96 -5.44 17.21
C ALA A 55 4.23 -4.61 17.50
N GLY A 56 4.74 -3.85 16.52
CA GLY A 56 6.06 -3.23 16.60
C GLY A 56 6.11 -1.98 17.47
N ALA A 57 5.04 -1.17 17.47
CA ALA A 57 4.94 0.01 18.32
C ALA A 57 4.96 -0.35 19.82
N SER A 58 4.22 -1.39 20.21
CA SER A 58 4.20 -1.90 21.59
C SER A 58 5.53 -2.53 22.00
N ALA A 59 6.18 -3.25 21.08
CA ALA A 59 7.52 -3.80 21.32
C ALA A 59 8.55 -2.69 21.54
N LEU A 60 8.52 -1.64 20.69
CA LEU A 60 9.39 -0.47 20.84
C LEU A 60 9.15 0.22 22.18
N LEU A 61 7.89 0.52 22.52
CA LEU A 61 7.56 1.15 23.79
C LEU A 61 8.08 0.32 24.97
N LYS A 62 7.86 -1.00 24.97
CA LYS A 62 8.34 -1.88 26.05
C LYS A 62 9.86 -1.80 26.20
N THR A 63 10.60 -1.90 25.10
CA THR A 63 12.06 -1.82 25.12
C THR A 63 12.55 -0.45 25.59
N VAL A 64 11.90 0.61 25.12
CA VAL A 64 12.25 2.00 25.46
C VAL A 64 11.93 2.32 26.92
N SER A 65 10.82 1.81 27.45
CA SER A 65 10.47 1.95 28.87
C SER A 65 11.40 1.16 29.78
N GLN A 66 11.88 -0.01 29.34
CA GLN A 66 12.84 -0.85 30.05
C GLN A 66 14.29 -0.34 29.98
N GLN A 67 14.60 0.62 29.10
CA GLN A 67 15.93 1.23 29.02
C GLN A 67 16.15 2.19 30.19
N ASP A 68 17.26 2.05 30.91
CA ASP A 68 17.64 2.99 31.96
C ASP A 68 17.82 4.42 31.41
N PRO A 69 17.34 5.47 32.11
CA PRO A 69 17.62 6.85 31.72
C PRO A 69 19.13 7.17 31.77
N SER A 70 19.89 6.39 32.54
CA SER A 70 21.35 6.50 32.68
C SER A 70 22.13 5.81 31.56
N VAL A 71 21.51 5.33 30.47
CA VAL A 71 22.27 4.68 29.37
C VAL A 71 23.29 5.62 28.70
N LEU A 72 23.00 6.92 28.64
CA LEU A 72 23.88 7.94 28.05
C LEU A 72 25.09 8.23 28.95
N SER A 73 24.88 8.35 30.26
CA SER A 73 25.96 8.51 31.24
C SER A 73 26.79 7.22 31.38
N SER A 74 26.12 6.06 31.28
CA SER A 74 26.77 4.75 31.26
C SER A 74 27.60 4.56 30.02
N LEU A 75 27.18 5.05 28.85
CA LEU A 75 28.00 5.01 27.63
C LEU A 75 29.32 5.74 27.82
N ALA A 76 29.27 6.97 28.36
CA ALA A 76 30.48 7.76 28.62
C ALA A 76 31.43 7.05 29.59
N SER A 77 30.89 6.41 30.63
CA SER A 77 31.65 5.66 31.64
C SER A 77 32.19 4.34 31.08
N THR A 78 31.41 3.65 30.27
CA THR A 78 31.73 2.31 29.74
C THR A 78 32.69 2.38 28.55
N LEU A 79 32.68 3.45 27.76
CA LEU A 79 33.71 3.66 26.74
C LEU A 79 35.10 3.92 27.33
N GLY A 80 35.18 4.36 28.60
CA GLY A 80 36.43 4.54 29.33
C GLY A 80 36.88 3.32 30.13
N ALA A 81 36.10 2.23 30.15
CA ALA A 81 36.31 1.07 31.01
C ALA A 81 36.20 -0.27 30.28
N SER A 82 36.60 -1.36 30.93
CA SER A 82 36.63 -2.72 30.36
C SER A 82 35.25 -3.33 30.07
N GLY A 83 34.14 -2.72 30.48
CA GLY A 83 32.76 -3.21 30.31
C GLY A 83 32.18 -3.06 28.90
N LYS A 84 32.98 -2.64 27.92
CA LYS A 84 32.55 -2.30 26.56
C LYS A 84 31.85 -3.44 25.81
N THR A 85 32.42 -4.64 25.85
CA THR A 85 31.90 -5.79 25.09
C THR A 85 30.51 -6.19 25.59
N ALA A 86 30.32 -6.26 26.91
CA ALA A 86 29.01 -6.56 27.51
C ALA A 86 27.94 -5.52 27.14
N PHE A 87 28.33 -4.24 27.06
CA PHE A 87 27.41 -3.18 26.63
C PHE A 87 27.04 -3.32 25.14
N ILE A 88 28.04 -3.60 24.29
CA ILE A 88 27.84 -3.86 22.85
C ILE A 88 26.90 -5.05 22.63
N ASP A 89 27.18 -6.18 23.29
CA ASP A 89 26.39 -7.41 23.14
C ASP A 89 24.97 -7.20 23.61
N ARG A 90 24.78 -6.52 24.75
CA ARG A 90 23.45 -6.14 25.23
C ARG A 90 22.71 -5.31 24.20
N GLY A 91 23.32 -4.24 23.68
CA GLY A 91 22.69 -3.39 22.66
C GLY A 91 22.36 -4.14 21.37
N ALA A 92 23.28 -4.98 20.89
CA ALA A 92 23.06 -5.79 19.69
C ALA A 92 21.94 -6.81 19.89
N ASN A 93 21.85 -7.44 21.07
CA ASN A 93 20.79 -8.39 21.40
C ASN A 93 19.44 -7.69 21.57
N THR A 94 19.38 -6.52 22.22
CA THR A 94 18.16 -5.73 22.31
C THR A 94 17.66 -5.33 20.93
N LEU A 95 18.54 -4.85 20.05
CA LEU A 95 18.17 -4.53 18.68
C LEU A 95 17.77 -5.77 17.88
N SER A 96 18.47 -6.89 18.02
CA SER A 96 18.12 -8.14 17.34
C SER A 96 16.76 -8.68 17.81
N SER A 97 16.43 -8.54 19.09
CA SER A 97 15.12 -8.92 19.63
C SER A 97 14.01 -8.00 19.15
N LEU A 98 14.31 -6.70 18.97
CA LEU A 98 13.32 -5.68 18.65
C LEU A 98 13.08 -5.59 17.13
N LEU A 99 14.15 -5.51 16.33
CA LEU A 99 14.10 -5.38 14.88
C LEU A 99 14.07 -6.73 14.16
N GLY A 100 14.50 -7.81 14.85
CA GLY A 100 14.71 -9.12 14.25
C GLY A 100 16.13 -9.30 13.71
N SER A 101 16.55 -10.55 13.61
CA SER A 101 17.89 -10.94 13.11
C SER A 101 18.11 -10.53 11.65
N THR A 102 17.08 -10.64 10.80
CA THR A 102 17.15 -10.24 9.38
C THR A 102 17.43 -8.75 9.21
N THR A 103 16.67 -7.90 9.91
CA THR A 103 16.84 -6.45 9.85
C THR A 103 18.19 -6.02 10.44
N MET A 104 18.61 -6.63 11.55
CA MET A 104 19.94 -6.40 12.13
C MET A 104 21.05 -6.78 11.15
N SER A 105 20.96 -7.96 10.53
CA SER A 105 21.93 -8.42 9.53
C SER A 105 21.99 -7.47 8.33
N ALA A 106 20.84 -7.12 7.77
CA ALA A 106 20.71 -6.16 6.68
C ALA A 106 21.35 -4.80 7.02
N LEU A 107 21.06 -4.23 8.20
CA LEU A 107 21.67 -2.99 8.64
C LEU A 107 23.20 -3.12 8.79
N THR A 108 23.68 -4.17 9.46
CA THR A 108 25.13 -4.36 9.66
C THR A 108 25.88 -4.55 8.35
N ASN A 109 25.28 -5.27 7.38
CA ASN A 109 25.82 -5.45 6.05
C ASN A 109 25.83 -4.14 5.25
N SER A 110 24.73 -3.39 5.24
CA SER A 110 24.64 -2.10 4.55
C SER A 110 25.61 -1.07 5.13
N ILE A 111 25.76 -1.02 6.45
CA ILE A 111 26.73 -0.14 7.13
C ILE A 111 28.16 -0.57 6.78
N GLY A 112 28.43 -1.88 6.78
CA GLY A 112 29.74 -2.40 6.44
C GLY A 112 30.18 -2.03 5.03
N ARG A 113 29.26 -2.20 4.06
CA ARG A 113 29.47 -1.82 2.65
C ARG A 113 29.62 -0.31 2.47
N TYR A 114 28.79 0.49 3.13
CA TYR A 114 28.81 1.95 2.99
C TYR A 114 30.05 2.59 3.64
N ALA A 115 30.40 2.17 4.85
CA ALA A 115 31.50 2.77 5.61
C ALA A 115 32.86 2.07 5.37
N GLY A 116 32.88 0.95 4.66
CA GLY A 116 34.08 0.15 4.44
C GLY A 116 34.63 -0.47 5.74
N VAL A 117 33.72 -0.92 6.61
CA VAL A 117 34.01 -1.58 7.89
C VAL A 117 33.51 -3.03 7.86
N GLY A 118 34.18 -3.92 8.59
CA GLY A 118 33.79 -5.34 8.64
C GLY A 118 32.44 -5.55 9.35
N ALA A 119 31.79 -6.69 9.09
CA ALA A 119 30.49 -7.01 9.69
C ALA A 119 30.51 -7.03 11.24
N GLU A 120 31.61 -7.48 11.84
CA GLU A 120 31.80 -7.50 13.30
C GLU A 120 31.94 -6.09 13.88
N SER A 121 32.67 -5.21 13.20
CA SER A 121 32.76 -3.79 13.50
C SER A 121 31.41 -3.09 13.36
N SER A 122 30.65 -3.38 12.30
CA SER A 122 29.29 -2.86 12.10
C SER A 122 28.34 -3.30 13.20
N LYS A 123 28.38 -4.58 13.60
CA LYS A 123 27.58 -5.12 14.71
C LYS A 123 27.95 -4.42 16.02
N SER A 124 29.24 -4.23 16.27
CA SER A 124 29.73 -3.54 17.47
C SER A 124 29.30 -2.08 17.52
N LEU A 125 29.41 -1.38 16.39
CA LEU A 125 28.93 -0.01 16.24
C LEU A 125 27.43 0.07 16.50
N MET A 126 26.66 -0.85 15.92
CA MET A 126 25.21 -0.89 16.10
C MET A 126 24.83 -1.22 17.55
N GLY A 127 25.58 -2.10 18.23
CA GLY A 127 25.42 -2.39 19.65
C GLY A 127 25.69 -1.18 20.55
N LEU A 128 26.55 -0.25 20.12
CA LEU A 128 26.76 1.04 20.80
C LEU A 128 25.66 2.04 20.46
N LEU A 129 25.27 2.14 19.19
CA LEU A 129 24.28 3.12 18.71
C LEU A 129 22.85 2.77 19.15
N GLY A 130 22.53 1.49 19.25
CA GLY A 130 21.20 1.00 19.63
C GLY A 130 20.68 1.60 20.92
N PRO A 131 21.38 1.40 22.05
CA PRO A 131 21.02 2.00 23.34
C PRO A 131 21.00 3.54 23.30
N VAL A 132 21.84 4.20 22.49
CA VAL A 132 21.82 5.67 22.37
C VAL A 132 20.54 6.15 21.71
N VAL A 133 20.17 5.55 20.58
CA VAL A 133 18.95 5.90 19.85
C VAL A 133 17.71 5.57 20.68
N LEU A 134 17.67 4.39 21.31
CA LEU A 134 16.58 3.98 22.19
C LEU A 134 16.50 4.83 23.46
N GLY A 135 17.64 5.23 24.02
CA GLY A 135 17.73 6.12 25.19
C GLY A 135 17.18 7.51 24.90
N VAL A 136 17.51 8.10 23.75
CA VAL A 136 16.96 9.40 23.33
C VAL A 136 15.45 9.30 23.07
N LEU A 137 14.99 8.22 22.40
CA LEU A 137 13.57 7.95 22.22
C LEU A 137 12.85 7.78 23.56
N GLY A 138 13.49 7.12 24.53
CA GLY A 138 12.95 6.94 25.88
C GLY A 138 12.93 8.18 26.73
N GLN A 139 13.89 9.08 26.55
CA GLN A 139 13.85 10.39 27.17
C GLN A 139 12.66 11.19 26.66
N GLN A 140 12.41 11.17 25.33
CA GLN A 140 11.25 11.83 24.74
C GLN A 140 9.93 11.20 25.21
N GLN A 141 9.87 9.87 25.24
CA GLN A 141 8.72 9.10 25.72
C GLN A 141 8.36 9.47 27.16
N ARG A 142 9.34 9.55 28.07
CA ARG A 142 9.12 9.91 29.48
C ARG A 142 8.74 11.37 29.68
N THR A 143 9.36 12.27 28.91
CA THR A 143 9.11 13.71 29.02
C THR A 143 7.71 14.07 28.52
N GLN A 144 7.24 13.40 27.46
CA GLN A 144 5.96 13.69 26.81
C GLN A 144 4.84 12.69 27.14
N GLY A 145 5.13 11.67 27.96
CA GLY A 145 4.18 10.62 28.30
C GLY A 145 3.69 9.82 27.09
N LEU A 146 4.55 9.61 26.08
CA LEU A 146 4.13 8.99 24.82
C LEU A 146 3.78 7.50 25.04
N ASP A 147 2.59 7.11 24.62
CA ASP A 147 2.21 5.71 24.48
C ASP A 147 2.69 5.14 23.12
N ALA A 148 2.39 3.86 22.86
CA ALA A 148 2.85 3.16 21.66
C ALA A 148 2.32 3.80 20.37
N ALA A 149 1.07 4.26 20.36
CA ALA A 149 0.47 4.91 19.20
C ALA A 149 1.06 6.31 18.99
N ALA A 150 1.26 7.08 20.08
CA ALA A 150 1.90 8.39 20.02
C ALA A 150 3.36 8.31 19.53
N LEU A 151 4.13 7.30 19.98
CA LEU A 151 5.49 7.04 19.48
C LEU A 151 5.48 6.68 17.99
N GLY A 152 4.57 5.80 17.57
CA GLY A 152 4.40 5.45 16.15
C GLY A 152 4.09 6.68 15.29
N GLY A 153 3.16 7.54 15.74
CA GLY A 153 2.82 8.79 15.07
C GLY A 153 3.99 9.78 15.01
N LEU A 154 4.79 9.86 16.08
CA LEU A 154 5.99 10.70 16.11
C LEU A 154 7.04 10.21 15.12
N LEU A 155 7.36 8.91 15.11
CA LEU A 155 8.32 8.33 14.16
C LEU A 155 7.84 8.48 12.71
N ALA A 156 6.54 8.28 12.47
CA ALA A 156 5.92 8.50 11.16
C ALA A 156 6.03 9.97 10.71
N SER A 157 5.87 10.92 11.63
CA SER A 157 6.03 12.36 11.34
C SER A 157 7.50 12.75 11.11
N GLN A 158 8.43 12.03 11.73
CA GLN A 158 9.87 12.22 11.55
C GLN A 158 10.42 11.55 10.29
N LYS A 159 9.60 10.78 9.58
CA LYS A 159 9.98 10.02 8.40
C LYS A 159 10.66 10.85 7.32
N ASP A 160 10.11 12.02 6.99
CA ASP A 160 10.69 12.94 6.00
C ASP A 160 12.04 13.49 6.46
N ASN A 161 12.22 13.70 7.76
CA ASN A 161 13.50 14.13 8.32
C ASN A 161 14.53 12.99 8.28
N ILE A 162 14.11 11.74 8.53
CA ILE A 162 14.96 10.56 8.47
C ILE A 162 15.38 10.29 7.01
N SER A 163 14.45 10.35 6.06
CA SER A 163 14.74 10.09 4.64
C SER A 163 15.70 11.11 4.04
N ARG A 164 15.60 12.39 4.44
CA ARG A 164 16.53 13.45 4.03
C ARG A 164 17.92 13.32 4.66
N ALA A 165 18.01 12.72 5.85
CA ALA A 165 19.27 12.49 6.54
C ALA A 165 19.98 11.21 6.08
N LEU A 166 19.28 10.29 5.40
CA LEU A 166 19.88 9.08 4.84
C LEU A 166 20.77 9.43 3.63
N PRO A 167 22.05 9.02 3.64
CA PRO A 167 22.89 9.16 2.45
C PRO A 167 22.31 8.36 1.28
N ALA A 168 22.25 8.96 0.07
CA ALA A 168 21.61 8.33 -1.09
C ALA A 168 22.12 6.92 -1.39
N GLY A 169 23.45 6.72 -1.41
CA GLY A 169 24.05 5.39 -1.63
C GLY A 169 23.76 4.38 -0.51
N PHE A 170 23.55 4.84 0.74
CA PHE A 170 23.12 3.95 1.83
C PHE A 170 21.64 3.60 1.73
N ALA A 171 20.80 4.57 1.34
CA ALA A 171 19.37 4.37 1.14
C ALA A 171 19.07 3.33 0.07
N GLU A 172 19.82 3.29 -1.05
CA GLU A 172 19.68 2.25 -2.08
C GLU A 172 19.90 0.85 -1.50
N HIS A 173 20.98 0.65 -0.74
CA HIS A 173 21.26 -0.62 -0.08
C HIS A 173 20.20 -1.02 0.95
N LEU A 174 19.59 -0.06 1.64
CA LEU A 174 18.49 -0.34 2.57
C LEU A 174 17.18 -0.67 1.85
N LYS A 175 16.95 -0.13 0.64
CA LYS A 175 15.77 -0.48 -0.18
C LYS A 175 15.83 -1.93 -0.60
N ASP A 176 17.00 -2.40 -1.02
CA ASP A 176 17.24 -3.81 -1.39
C ASP A 176 16.91 -4.78 -0.24
N THR A 177 17.05 -4.32 1.01
CA THR A 177 16.76 -5.12 2.22
C THR A 177 15.29 -5.09 2.64
N GLY A 178 14.45 -4.30 1.98
CA GLY A 178 13.03 -4.12 2.33
C GLY A 178 12.78 -3.30 3.59
N ILE A 179 13.83 -2.83 4.29
CA ILE A 179 13.70 -2.03 5.52
C ILE A 179 12.98 -0.70 5.22
N LEU A 180 13.30 -0.10 4.07
CA LEU A 180 12.71 1.16 3.63
C LEU A 180 11.27 1.00 3.10
N ASP A 181 10.74 -0.21 2.88
CA ASP A 181 9.36 -0.40 2.39
C ASP A 181 8.31 0.11 3.39
N GLY A 182 8.55 -0.10 4.69
CA GLY A 182 7.72 0.43 5.78
C GLY A 182 7.81 1.95 5.99
N ILE A 183 8.63 2.63 5.18
CA ILE A 183 8.98 4.04 5.27
C ILE A 183 8.62 4.73 3.96
N GLY A 184 9.02 4.23 2.81
CA GLY A 184 8.71 4.78 1.49
C GLY A 184 7.67 3.94 0.77
N GLY A 185 6.41 3.99 1.20
CA GLY A 185 5.39 3.18 0.55
C GLY A 185 4.01 3.30 1.16
N VAL A 186 3.34 4.45 0.97
CA VAL A 186 1.92 4.40 0.63
C VAL A 186 1.80 3.75 -0.75
N LYS A 187 2.02 2.43 -0.85
CA LYS A 187 1.04 1.68 -1.63
C LYS A 187 -0.25 1.84 -0.84
N ALA A 188 -1.33 2.21 -1.50
CA ALA A 188 -2.65 1.91 -0.97
C ALA A 188 -2.69 0.39 -0.80
N SER A 189 -2.22 -0.10 0.34
CA SER A 189 -2.75 -1.29 0.97
C SER A 189 -4.22 -0.96 1.14
N SER A 190 -5.04 -1.36 0.18
CA SER A 190 -6.46 -1.54 0.43
C SER A 190 -6.54 -2.32 1.74
N PHE A 191 -6.98 -1.65 2.79
CA PHE A 191 -7.37 -2.30 4.03
C PHE A 191 -8.41 -3.36 3.63
N LYS A 192 -7.99 -4.63 3.57
CA LYS A 192 -8.93 -5.72 3.81
C LYS A 192 -9.20 -5.66 5.32
N PRO A 193 -10.43 -5.45 5.80
CA PRO A 193 -10.70 -5.54 7.21
C PRO A 193 -10.29 -6.94 7.67
N ALA A 194 -9.33 -6.99 8.59
CA ALA A 194 -9.02 -8.21 9.32
C ALA A 194 -10.19 -8.45 10.29
N TYR A 195 -11.08 -9.37 9.93
CA TYR A 195 -11.86 -10.05 10.95
C TYR A 195 -10.87 -10.88 11.78
N ALA A 196 -10.84 -10.60 13.08
CA ALA A 196 -10.16 -11.41 14.07
C ALA A 196 -10.50 -12.88 13.87
N LYS A 197 -9.48 -13.75 13.85
CA LYS A 197 -9.68 -15.19 13.99
C LYS A 197 -9.95 -15.47 15.47
N PRO A 198 -11.13 -15.95 15.88
CA PRO A 198 -11.20 -16.72 17.12
C PRO A 198 -10.44 -18.05 16.91
N GLN A 199 -9.65 -18.37 17.93
CA GLN A 199 -8.96 -19.64 18.13
C GLN A 199 -9.91 -20.84 17.94
N PRO A 200 -9.48 -21.97 17.34
CA PRO A 200 -10.28 -23.17 17.27
C PRO A 200 -10.36 -23.83 18.65
N THR A 201 -11.52 -23.78 19.28
CA THR A 201 -11.95 -24.83 20.21
C THR A 201 -12.58 -25.94 19.39
N SER A 202 -12.02 -27.14 19.47
CA SER A 202 -12.60 -28.35 18.91
C SER A 202 -13.99 -28.58 19.49
N SER A 203 -15.03 -28.54 18.65
CA SER A 203 -16.37 -28.98 19.03
C SER A 203 -17.10 -29.53 17.82
N ASN A 204 -17.33 -30.85 17.88
CA ASN A 204 -18.03 -31.70 16.93
C ASN A 204 -19.48 -31.23 16.74
N LEU A 205 -19.86 -30.79 15.54
CA LEU A 205 -21.26 -30.47 15.20
C LEU A 205 -21.72 -31.15 13.89
N GLY A 206 -21.21 -32.35 13.62
CA GLY A 206 -21.63 -33.19 12.48
C GLY A 206 -23.04 -33.78 12.56
N TRP A 207 -23.87 -33.40 13.55
CA TRP A 207 -25.22 -33.95 13.74
C TRP A 207 -26.36 -32.96 13.48
N VAL A 208 -26.14 -31.65 13.33
CA VAL A 208 -27.29 -30.70 13.26
C VAL A 208 -27.87 -30.54 11.84
N LEU A 209 -27.21 -31.12 10.83
CA LEU A 209 -27.59 -31.00 9.42
C LEU A 209 -28.83 -31.78 8.93
N PRO A 210 -29.39 -32.82 9.57
CA PRO A 210 -30.61 -33.45 9.09
C PRO A 210 -31.91 -32.79 9.62
N ALA A 211 -31.86 -31.91 10.63
CA ALA A 211 -33.07 -31.36 11.24
C ALA A 211 -33.72 -30.19 10.45
N LEU A 212 -32.95 -29.45 9.66
CA LEU A 212 -33.45 -28.27 8.91
C LEU A 212 -34.06 -28.62 7.54
N GLY A 213 -33.84 -29.83 7.02
CA GLY A 213 -34.41 -30.28 5.75
C GLY A 213 -35.91 -30.62 5.81
N ILE A 214 -36.43 -30.98 6.98
CA ILE A 214 -37.84 -31.41 7.14
C ILE A 214 -38.81 -30.22 7.27
N LEU A 215 -38.34 -29.05 7.73
CA LEU A 215 -39.19 -27.86 7.88
C LEU A 215 -39.49 -27.12 6.56
N ALA A 216 -38.68 -27.31 5.52
CA ALA A 216 -38.87 -26.63 4.23
C ALA A 216 -39.94 -27.29 3.34
N VAL A 217 -40.16 -28.60 3.47
CA VAL A 217 -41.12 -29.34 2.63
C VAL A 217 -42.57 -29.11 3.09
N GLY A 218 -42.80 -28.90 4.38
CA GLY A 218 -44.14 -28.61 4.93
C GLY A 218 -44.69 -27.25 4.50
N ALA A 219 -43.81 -26.23 4.32
CA ALA A 219 -44.22 -24.89 3.92
C ALA A 219 -44.62 -24.79 2.43
N LEU A 220 -44.03 -25.63 1.56
CA LEU A 220 -44.31 -25.66 0.12
C LEU A 220 -45.65 -26.35 -0.22
N ALA A 221 -46.06 -27.35 0.57
CA ALA A 221 -47.35 -28.02 0.37
C ALA A 221 -48.57 -27.14 0.72
N TRP A 222 -48.41 -26.20 1.66
CA TRP A 222 -49.48 -25.29 2.07
C TRP A 222 -49.68 -24.13 1.09
N TYR A 223 -48.62 -23.73 0.39
CA TYR A 223 -48.66 -22.61 -0.55
C TYR A 223 -49.33 -22.97 -1.88
N LEU A 224 -49.26 -24.24 -2.30
CA LEU A 224 -49.85 -24.73 -3.55
C LEU A 224 -51.35 -25.07 -3.46
N LEU A 225 -51.95 -25.01 -2.27
CA LEU A 225 -53.36 -25.33 -2.05
C LEU A 225 -54.28 -24.10 -1.94
N ARG A 226 -53.75 -22.88 -2.10
CA ARG A 226 -54.44 -21.64 -1.66
C ARG A 226 -55.04 -20.72 -2.73
N ASN A 227 -55.04 -21.04 -4.02
CA ASN A 227 -55.67 -20.15 -5.01
C ASN A 227 -56.57 -20.88 -6.01
N PRO A 228 -57.90 -20.81 -5.84
CA PRO A 228 -58.89 -21.23 -6.83
C PRO A 228 -59.03 -20.22 -7.99
N THR A 229 -59.47 -20.79 -9.11
CA THR A 229 -59.70 -20.27 -10.46
C THR A 229 -60.66 -19.08 -10.55
N LYS A 230 -60.45 -18.20 -11.55
CA LYS A 230 -61.54 -17.58 -12.33
C LYS A 230 -61.22 -17.57 -13.83
N GLU A 231 -61.99 -18.41 -14.51
CA GLU A 231 -62.40 -18.47 -15.92
C GLU A 231 -63.49 -17.36 -16.15
N VAL A 232 -63.92 -16.85 -17.32
CA VAL A 232 -64.00 -17.32 -18.73
C VAL A 232 -64.25 -16.10 -19.66
N ALA A 233 -63.97 -16.28 -20.97
CA ALA A 233 -64.75 -15.86 -22.17
C ALA A 233 -64.61 -14.41 -22.72
N THR A 234 -64.50 -14.12 -24.04
CA THR A 234 -64.77 -14.91 -25.27
C THR A 234 -64.19 -14.25 -26.56
N LEU A 235 -63.47 -15.07 -27.35
CA LEU A 235 -63.41 -15.28 -28.83
C LEU A 235 -62.83 -14.28 -29.89
N PRO A 236 -62.28 -14.81 -31.03
CA PRO A 236 -61.32 -14.23 -32.01
C PRO A 236 -62.01 -13.92 -33.40
N PRO A 237 -61.38 -13.58 -34.58
CA PRO A 237 -60.05 -13.97 -35.12
C PRO A 237 -59.18 -12.90 -35.83
N ALA A 238 -57.89 -13.27 -35.96
CA ALA A 238 -56.92 -12.98 -37.03
C ALA A 238 -56.90 -11.61 -37.75
N LYS A 239 -55.79 -10.87 -37.60
CA LYS A 239 -55.07 -10.25 -38.74
C LYS A 239 -53.59 -10.02 -38.42
N ILE A 240 -52.76 -10.32 -39.41
CA ILE A 240 -51.29 -10.21 -39.44
C ILE A 240 -50.86 -8.73 -39.36
N GLU A 241 -49.89 -8.39 -38.50
CA GLU A 241 -48.91 -7.34 -38.79
C GLU A 241 -47.68 -7.44 -37.88
N SER A 242 -46.53 -7.74 -38.49
CA SER A 242 -45.21 -7.59 -37.88
C SER A 242 -44.88 -6.09 -37.77
N ARG A 243 -44.57 -5.57 -36.58
CA ARG A 243 -43.78 -4.34 -36.43
C ARG A 243 -42.90 -4.36 -35.17
N THR A 244 -41.61 -4.52 -35.44
CA THR A 244 -40.45 -4.06 -34.68
C THR A 244 -40.75 -2.77 -33.90
N THR A 245 -40.52 -2.77 -32.59
CA THR A 245 -40.31 -1.55 -31.81
C THR A 245 -38.93 -1.62 -31.18
N ALA A 246 -38.04 -0.78 -31.72
CA ALA A 246 -36.69 -0.56 -31.26
C ALA A 246 -36.71 0.13 -29.88
N PRO A 247 -35.83 -0.24 -28.93
CA PRO A 247 -35.60 0.56 -27.76
C PRO A 247 -34.86 1.86 -28.14
N ASN A 248 -35.35 2.96 -27.58
CA ASN A 248 -34.87 4.33 -27.62
C ASN A 248 -33.38 4.53 -28.03
N ARG A 249 -33.12 4.86 -29.29
CA ARG A 249 -31.78 5.20 -29.81
C ARG A 249 -31.47 6.66 -29.46
N VAL A 250 -30.44 6.89 -28.66
CA VAL A 250 -29.89 8.24 -28.44
C VAL A 250 -29.10 8.62 -29.69
N THR A 251 -29.68 9.47 -30.55
CA THR A 251 -29.01 9.97 -31.75
C THR A 251 -28.15 11.17 -31.39
N PHE A 252 -26.84 11.02 -31.47
CA PHE A 252 -25.86 12.10 -31.31
C PHE A 252 -25.40 12.58 -32.70
N THR A 253 -25.60 13.86 -32.99
CA THR A 253 -25.17 14.51 -34.24
C THR A 253 -23.85 15.25 -34.02
N VAL A 254 -22.86 15.01 -34.87
CA VAL A 254 -21.56 15.69 -34.81
C VAL A 254 -21.16 16.17 -36.19
N THR A 255 -20.96 17.47 -36.33
CA THR A 255 -20.49 18.08 -37.59
C THR A 255 -19.04 17.71 -37.90
N ALA A 256 -18.64 17.78 -39.17
CA ALA A 256 -17.31 17.37 -39.65
C ALA A 256 -16.17 18.00 -38.83
N ASP A 257 -16.31 19.29 -38.51
CA ASP A 257 -15.37 20.09 -37.73
C ASP A 257 -15.37 19.74 -36.24
N GLU A 258 -16.52 19.40 -35.66
CA GLU A 258 -16.59 19.01 -34.24
C GLU A 258 -15.97 17.64 -34.00
N ALA A 259 -16.14 16.67 -34.90
CA ALA A 259 -15.61 15.31 -34.70
C ALA A 259 -14.09 15.26 -34.56
N LYS A 260 -13.36 16.19 -35.18
CA LYS A 260 -11.91 16.31 -34.97
C LYS A 260 -11.57 16.70 -33.52
N ASN A 261 -12.41 17.49 -32.88
CA ASN A 261 -12.26 17.85 -31.48
C ASN A 261 -12.61 16.72 -30.53
N TRP A 262 -13.31 15.67 -30.98
CA TRP A 262 -13.62 14.49 -30.18
C TRP A 262 -12.52 13.44 -30.20
N ILE A 263 -11.59 13.49 -31.16
CA ILE A 263 -10.43 12.59 -31.23
C ILE A 263 -9.51 12.88 -30.03
N ALA A 264 -9.00 11.83 -29.39
CA ALA A 264 -8.21 11.86 -28.15
C ALA A 264 -8.96 12.34 -26.90
N LYS A 265 -10.29 12.56 -26.96
CA LYS A 265 -11.07 12.79 -25.74
C LYS A 265 -11.19 11.49 -24.93
N PRO A 266 -11.12 11.58 -23.59
CA PRO A 266 -11.27 10.43 -22.71
C PRO A 266 -12.70 9.90 -22.73
N VAL A 267 -12.84 8.59 -22.86
CA VAL A 267 -14.10 7.88 -22.66
C VAL A 267 -14.14 7.34 -21.24
N TYR A 268 -15.27 7.53 -20.57
CA TYR A 268 -15.51 7.05 -19.22
C TYR A 268 -16.60 5.97 -19.21
N SER A 269 -16.45 5.00 -18.32
CA SER A 269 -17.51 4.03 -18.01
C SER A 269 -18.57 4.66 -17.08
N SER A 270 -19.74 4.04 -16.94
CA SER A 270 -20.79 4.45 -15.99
C SER A 270 -20.31 4.54 -14.53
N ASP A 271 -19.25 3.83 -14.17
CA ASP A 271 -18.57 3.95 -12.86
C ASP A 271 -17.58 5.15 -12.77
N ASN A 272 -17.63 6.08 -13.74
CA ASN A 272 -16.82 7.30 -13.82
C ASN A 272 -15.29 7.07 -13.90
N ARG A 273 -14.87 5.91 -14.41
CA ARG A 273 -13.46 5.56 -14.64
C ARG A 273 -13.09 5.72 -16.11
N LYS A 274 -11.90 6.27 -16.38
CA LYS A 274 -11.38 6.40 -17.75
C LYS A 274 -11.05 5.02 -18.29
N ILE A 275 -11.72 4.64 -19.37
CA ILE A 275 -11.56 3.33 -20.02
C ILE A 275 -10.65 3.41 -21.25
N GLY A 276 -10.61 4.55 -21.94
CA GLY A 276 -9.79 4.73 -23.13
C GLY A 276 -9.91 6.12 -23.73
N GLU A 277 -9.44 6.25 -24.96
CA GLU A 277 -9.50 7.49 -25.74
C GLU A 277 -10.15 7.22 -27.09
N ILE A 278 -10.95 8.18 -27.56
CA ILE A 278 -11.63 8.08 -28.85
C ILE A 278 -10.58 8.22 -29.96
N VAL A 279 -10.48 7.22 -30.83
CA VAL A 279 -9.55 7.23 -31.96
C VAL A 279 -10.28 7.60 -33.25
N GLU A 280 -11.52 7.15 -33.41
CA GLU A 280 -12.27 7.38 -34.64
C GLU A 280 -13.77 7.42 -34.38
N ILE A 281 -14.48 8.24 -35.16
CA ILE A 281 -15.94 8.36 -35.11
C ILE A 281 -16.46 8.21 -36.54
N ASN A 282 -17.23 7.15 -36.77
CA ASN A 282 -17.92 6.92 -38.03
C ASN A 282 -19.30 7.57 -38.01
N ARG A 283 -19.66 8.20 -39.13
CA ARG A 283 -20.88 9.00 -39.25
C ARG A 283 -21.61 8.66 -40.53
N ASP A 284 -22.94 8.69 -40.45
CA ASP A 284 -23.78 8.62 -41.62
C ASP A 284 -23.81 9.97 -42.37
N PRO A 285 -24.26 10.00 -43.64
CA PRO A 285 -24.35 11.22 -44.46
C PRO A 285 -25.21 12.34 -43.84
N ASN A 286 -26.03 12.01 -42.83
CA ASN A 286 -26.85 12.95 -42.06
C ASN A 286 -26.15 13.47 -40.78
N ASN A 287 -24.83 13.31 -40.67
CA ASN A 287 -23.99 13.66 -39.51
C ASN A 287 -24.31 12.94 -38.19
N ASN A 288 -25.11 11.86 -38.25
CA ASN A 288 -25.39 11.02 -37.10
C ASN A 288 -24.21 10.09 -36.82
N VAL A 289 -23.74 10.06 -35.57
CA VAL A 289 -22.68 9.12 -35.16
C VAL A 289 -23.26 7.72 -35.07
N THR A 290 -22.78 6.83 -35.93
CA THR A 290 -23.22 5.44 -35.98
C THR A 290 -22.30 4.52 -35.18
N GLU A 291 -20.99 4.79 -35.22
CA GLU A 291 -20.00 3.96 -34.55
C GLU A 291 -18.87 4.84 -34.01
N VAL A 292 -18.41 4.55 -32.80
CA VAL A 292 -17.24 5.18 -32.19
C VAL A 292 -16.21 4.11 -31.90
N PHE A 293 -14.96 4.36 -32.26
CA PHE A 293 -13.84 3.49 -31.95
C PHE A 293 -12.97 4.09 -30.87
N MET A 294 -12.66 3.28 -29.87
CA MET A 294 -11.85 3.67 -28.72
C MET A 294 -10.72 2.68 -28.52
N ASP A 295 -9.53 3.20 -28.20
CA ASP A 295 -8.40 2.36 -27.81
C ASP A 295 -8.26 2.34 -26.29
N THR A 296 -8.19 1.14 -25.71
CA THR A 296 -7.89 0.94 -24.29
C THR A 296 -6.44 0.45 -24.15
N GLY A 297 -5.49 1.37 -24.31
CA GLY A 297 -4.06 1.08 -24.18
C GLY A 297 -3.42 1.99 -23.15
N SER A 298 -2.51 1.47 -22.33
CA SER A 298 -1.65 2.33 -21.53
C SER A 298 -0.67 3.08 -22.45
N PHE A 299 -0.37 4.31 -22.05
CA PHE A 299 0.56 5.26 -22.66
C PHE A 299 1.76 4.56 -23.35
N LEU A 300 2.12 5.02 -24.56
CA LEU A 300 3.15 4.48 -25.50
C LEU A 300 2.69 3.47 -26.58
N GLY A 301 1.39 3.21 -26.75
CA GLY A 301 0.89 2.52 -27.96
C GLY A 301 1.23 1.03 -28.07
N ILE A 302 1.71 0.41 -26.98
CA ILE A 302 2.02 -1.03 -26.95
C ILE A 302 0.84 -1.75 -26.27
N GLY A 303 0.11 -2.57 -27.04
CA GLY A 303 -1.02 -3.35 -26.54
C GLY A 303 -2.39 -2.64 -26.59
N ALA A 304 -2.52 -1.54 -27.35
CA ALA A 304 -3.81 -0.90 -27.58
C ALA A 304 -4.79 -1.88 -28.25
N THR A 305 -5.90 -2.14 -27.59
CA THR A 305 -7.01 -2.92 -28.17
C THR A 305 -8.10 -1.96 -28.57
N ARG A 306 -8.47 -1.99 -29.85
CA ARG A 306 -9.50 -1.13 -30.43
C ARG A 306 -10.87 -1.77 -30.25
N TYR A 307 -11.77 -1.04 -29.61
CA TYR A 307 -13.14 -1.47 -29.38
C TYR A 307 -14.11 -0.61 -30.17
N ARG A 308 -15.09 -1.27 -30.81
CA ARG A 308 -16.22 -0.61 -31.47
C ARG A 308 -17.34 -0.39 -30.45
N ILE A 309 -17.82 0.84 -30.36
CA ILE A 309 -18.94 1.27 -29.54
C ILE A 309 -20.06 1.69 -30.48
N THR A 310 -21.22 1.05 -30.37
CA THR A 310 -22.43 1.39 -31.12
C THR A 310 -23.27 2.42 -30.34
N SER A 311 -24.09 3.21 -31.02
CA SER A 311 -24.91 4.28 -30.42
C SER A 311 -25.79 3.80 -29.24
N ASP A 312 -26.19 2.54 -29.20
CA ASP A 312 -27.01 1.95 -28.13
C ASP A 312 -26.29 1.80 -26.78
N GLN A 313 -24.94 1.85 -26.80
CA GLN A 313 -24.10 1.69 -25.61
C GLN A 313 -23.69 3.03 -24.97
N ILE A 314 -24.14 4.14 -25.56
CA ILE A 314 -23.83 5.50 -25.10
C ILE A 314 -24.94 5.94 -24.14
N GLN A 315 -24.56 6.18 -22.88
CA GLN A 315 -25.50 6.61 -21.83
C GLN A 315 -25.72 8.11 -21.86
N GLU A 316 -24.63 8.87 -22.00
CA GLU A 316 -24.66 10.33 -21.96
C GLU A 316 -23.47 10.89 -22.75
N VAL A 317 -23.72 11.94 -23.53
CA VAL A 317 -22.69 12.65 -24.27
C VAL A 317 -22.48 14.02 -23.60
N LYS A 318 -21.36 14.18 -22.91
CA LYS A 318 -20.93 15.46 -22.32
C LYS A 318 -19.99 16.17 -23.30
N PRO A 319 -19.98 17.51 -23.36
CA PRO A 319 -19.17 18.25 -24.35
C PRO A 319 -17.68 17.90 -24.33
N ASP A 320 -17.14 17.36 -23.23
CA ASP A 320 -15.73 16.98 -23.07
C ASP A 320 -15.47 15.51 -22.75
N ALA A 321 -16.50 14.66 -22.70
CA ALA A 321 -16.33 13.25 -22.35
C ALA A 321 -17.53 12.41 -22.82
N LEU A 322 -17.25 11.17 -23.23
CA LEU A 322 -18.29 10.21 -23.58
C LEU A 322 -18.48 9.21 -22.45
N MET A 323 -19.73 9.04 -21.97
CA MET A 323 -20.07 8.10 -20.91
C MET A 323 -20.86 6.92 -21.47
N LEU A 324 -20.37 5.71 -21.21
CA LEU A 324 -21.01 4.46 -21.63
C LEU A 324 -21.96 3.92 -20.56
N THR A 325 -23.00 3.20 -20.98
CA THR A 325 -23.97 2.54 -20.09
C THR A 325 -23.34 1.35 -19.34
N ILE A 326 -22.25 0.80 -19.86
CA ILE A 326 -21.59 -0.42 -19.36
C ILE A 326 -20.49 -0.10 -18.33
N LYS A 327 -20.36 -0.97 -17.32
CA LYS A 327 -19.31 -0.95 -16.28
C LYS A 327 -17.95 -1.42 -16.82
N GLU A 328 -16.84 -0.86 -16.31
CA GLU A 328 -15.46 -1.16 -16.76
C GLU A 328 -15.15 -2.66 -16.84
N SER A 329 -15.61 -3.44 -15.85
CA SER A 329 -15.39 -4.89 -15.77
C SER A 329 -16.07 -5.71 -16.87
N GLU A 330 -17.02 -5.10 -17.57
CA GLU A 330 -17.90 -5.74 -18.55
C GLU A 330 -17.64 -5.21 -19.97
N VAL A 331 -17.02 -4.02 -20.10
CA VAL A 331 -16.49 -3.45 -21.36
C VAL A 331 -15.61 -4.46 -22.09
N THR A 332 -14.70 -5.13 -21.39
CA THR A 332 -13.83 -6.14 -22.02
C THR A 332 -14.59 -7.42 -22.40
N LYS A 333 -15.68 -7.79 -21.72
CA LYS A 333 -16.44 -9.04 -22.01
C LYS A 333 -17.49 -8.87 -23.10
N GLU A 334 -18.25 -7.77 -23.08
CA GLU A 334 -19.30 -7.51 -24.08
C GLU A 334 -18.72 -6.97 -25.39
N LEU A 335 -17.67 -6.14 -25.34
CA LEU A 335 -17.03 -5.62 -26.56
C LEU A 335 -16.01 -6.61 -27.17
N GLN A 336 -15.73 -7.75 -26.51
CA GLN A 336 -14.99 -8.86 -27.12
C GLN A 336 -15.82 -9.62 -28.16
N GLY A 337 -17.16 -9.60 -28.06
CA GLY A 337 -18.07 -10.24 -29.01
C GLY A 337 -18.09 -9.59 -30.39
N THR A 338 -17.53 -8.39 -30.54
CA THR A 338 -17.43 -7.62 -31.79
C THR A 338 -15.99 -7.48 -32.27
N LYS A 339 -15.14 -8.48 -32.00
CA LYS A 339 -13.78 -8.56 -32.54
C LYS A 339 -13.83 -8.87 -34.04
N ASN A 340 -13.86 -7.82 -34.86
CA ASN A 340 -13.56 -7.78 -36.29
C ASN A 340 -13.73 -9.11 -37.05
N GLN A 341 -14.94 -9.38 -37.51
CA GLN A 341 -15.16 -10.18 -38.70
C GLN A 341 -14.83 -9.29 -39.91
N PRO A 342 -13.87 -9.65 -40.78
CA PRO A 342 -13.59 -8.88 -41.97
C PRO A 342 -14.73 -9.06 -42.97
N GLN A 343 -15.23 -7.95 -43.53
CA GLN A 343 -15.72 -7.92 -44.91
C GLN A 343 -14.74 -7.09 -45.72
#